data_AF-A0A7J4VDA4-F1
#
_entry.id   AF-A0A7J4VDA4-F1
#
_cell.length_a   1.000
_cell.length_b   1.000
_cell.length_c   1.000
_cell.angle_alpha   90.00
_cell.angle_beta   90.00
_cell.angle_gamma   90.00
#
_symmetry.space_group_name_H-M   'P 1'
#
loop_
_entity.id
_entity.type
_entity.pdbx_description
1 polymer ?
#
loop_
_entity_poly.entity_id
_entity_poly.type
_entity_poly.pdbx_seq_one_letter_code
_entity_poly.pdbx_strand_id
1 'polypeptide(L)'
;NVDSFDYVSNLHPPTYPDGNDVEIMTIEALRKANIDATRDLEREHTTPYFWENPHLFRIGNVSWESGFDYSMSHRWTIDYEEDYLFIKTVYDELWSPTKHFSLIDILNLLERKPSIAAINRKFAGVNWYRHHLGELKTIAEEQTKVI
;
A
#
# COMPACT_ATOMS: atom_id res chain seq x y z
N ASN A 1 -6.63 20.98 -5.54
CA ASN A 1 -5.22 21.03 -5.10
C ASN A 1 -4.21 20.68 -6.22
N VAL A 2 -4.56 20.82 -7.51
CA VAL A 2 -3.63 20.52 -8.62
C VAL A 2 -2.41 21.44 -8.62
N ASP A 3 -2.58 22.69 -8.17
CA ASP A 3 -1.50 23.66 -8.03
C ASP A 3 -0.68 23.49 -6.75
N SER A 4 -1.00 22.48 -5.92
CA SER A 4 -0.33 22.25 -4.63
C SER A 4 0.50 20.98 -4.61
N PHE A 5 0.18 19.98 -5.43
CA PHE A 5 0.85 18.68 -5.43
C PHE A 5 1.09 18.14 -6.84
N ASP A 6 2.24 17.50 -7.00
CA ASP A 6 2.64 16.76 -8.21
C ASP A 6 2.38 15.26 -8.04
N TYR A 7 2.53 14.76 -6.82
CA TYR A 7 2.29 13.38 -6.41
C TYR A 7 1.65 13.35 -5.02
N VAL A 8 0.59 12.57 -4.86
CA VAL A 8 -0.09 12.32 -3.59
C VAL A 8 -0.33 10.83 -3.46
N SER A 9 0.02 10.24 -2.32
CA SER A 9 -0.31 8.85 -2.02
C SER A 9 -0.83 8.66 -0.60
N ASN A 10 -1.18 7.43 -0.25
CA ASN A 10 -1.35 6.97 1.13
C ASN A 10 -0.33 5.89 1.53
N LEU A 11 0.79 5.79 0.79
CA LEU A 11 1.78 4.71 0.96
C LEU A 11 3.11 5.17 1.55
N HIS A 12 3.37 6.48 1.66
CA HIS A 12 4.72 6.96 1.98
C HIS A 12 4.72 8.09 3.03
N PRO A 13 4.57 7.75 4.34
CA PRO A 13 4.45 6.39 4.89
C PRO A 13 3.00 5.82 4.83
N PRO A 14 2.85 4.49 4.81
CA PRO A 14 1.54 3.85 4.79
C PRO A 14 0.94 3.77 6.19
N THR A 15 -0.38 3.85 6.28
CA THR A 15 -1.12 3.63 7.54
C THR A 15 -2.38 2.77 7.36
N TYR A 16 -2.91 2.72 6.14
CA TYR A 16 -4.05 1.86 5.79
C TYR A 16 -3.59 0.39 5.70
N PRO A 17 -4.52 -0.59 5.80
CA PRO A 17 -4.22 -1.98 5.48
C PRO A 17 -3.59 -2.12 4.09
N ASP A 18 -2.55 -2.94 3.97
CA ASP A 18 -1.89 -3.29 2.72
C ASP A 18 -2.92 -3.79 1.69
N GLY A 19 -2.92 -3.21 0.48
CA GLY A 19 -3.93 -3.43 -0.56
C GLY A 19 -5.00 -2.32 -0.68
N ASN A 20 -4.94 -1.27 0.14
CA ASN A 20 -5.77 -0.05 -0.01
C ASN A 20 -4.98 1.13 -0.59
N ASP A 21 -3.99 0.80 -1.39
CA ASP A 21 -2.98 1.71 -1.89
C ASP A 21 -3.57 2.62 -2.97
N VAL A 22 -3.34 3.93 -2.83
CA VAL A 22 -3.78 4.95 -3.77
C VAL A 22 -2.62 5.88 -4.05
N GLU A 23 -2.34 6.07 -5.35
CA GLU A 23 -1.34 7.00 -5.84
C GLU A 23 -1.94 7.87 -6.94
N ILE A 24 -1.76 9.18 -6.81
CA ILE A 24 -2.26 10.18 -7.74
C ILE A 24 -1.09 11.05 -8.14
N MET A 25 -0.90 11.23 -9.45
CA MET A 25 0.19 12.06 -9.97
C MET A 25 -0.26 12.86 -11.18
N THR A 26 0.34 14.03 -11.38
CA THR A 26 0.11 14.81 -12.59
C THR A 26 0.80 14.14 -13.78
N ILE A 27 0.23 14.33 -14.97
CA ILE A 27 0.85 13.81 -16.20
C ILE A 27 2.25 14.40 -16.44
N GLU A 28 2.49 15.63 -16.01
CA GLU A 28 3.78 16.29 -16.15
C GLU A 28 4.84 15.66 -15.24
N ALA A 29 4.48 15.42 -13.98
CA ALA A 29 5.35 14.73 -13.03
C ALA A 29 5.69 13.31 -13.53
N LEU A 30 4.69 12.57 -14.05
CA LEU A 30 4.90 11.25 -14.62
C LEU A 30 5.82 11.27 -15.86
N ARG A 31 5.68 12.26 -16.75
CA ARG A 31 6.59 12.42 -17.90
C ARG A 31 8.03 12.68 -17.45
N LYS A 32 8.21 13.55 -16.47
CA LYS A 32 9.53 13.83 -15.88
C LYS A 32 10.14 12.56 -15.31
N ALA A 33 9.39 11.82 -14.50
CA ALA A 33 9.84 10.54 -13.93
C ALA A 33 10.22 9.53 -15.03
N ASN A 34 9.41 9.39 -16.09
CA ASN A 34 9.71 8.47 -17.19
C ASN A 34 11.02 8.79 -17.94
N ILE A 35 11.40 10.07 -18.03
CA ILE A 35 12.64 10.51 -18.69
C ILE A 35 13.85 10.37 -17.75
N ASP A 36 13.70 10.80 -16.50
CA ASP A 36 14.83 11.00 -15.59
C ASP A 36 15.12 9.78 -14.69
N ALA A 37 14.13 8.92 -14.44
CA ALA A 37 14.32 7.70 -13.64
C ALA A 37 15.20 6.70 -14.40
N THR A 38 16.30 6.28 -13.75
CA THR A 38 17.33 5.42 -14.36
C THR A 38 17.58 4.13 -13.61
N ARG A 39 17.11 4.01 -12.36
CA ARG A 39 17.25 2.77 -11.58
C ARG A 39 16.14 1.80 -11.93
N ASP A 40 16.46 0.51 -11.99
CA ASP A 40 15.50 -0.52 -12.37
C ASP A 40 14.24 -0.51 -11.49
N LEU A 41 14.40 -0.36 -10.17
CA LEU A 41 13.28 -0.28 -9.23
C LEU A 41 12.38 0.94 -9.47
N GLU A 42 12.93 2.06 -9.96
CA GLU A 42 12.15 3.26 -10.27
C GLU A 42 11.32 3.06 -11.54
N ARG A 43 11.84 2.26 -12.49
CA ARG A 43 11.16 1.91 -13.74
C ARG A 43 10.07 0.87 -13.54
N GLU A 44 10.30 -0.10 -12.66
CA GLU A 44 9.35 -1.16 -12.34
C GLU A 44 8.22 -0.66 -11.43
N HIS A 45 8.56 -0.02 -10.31
CA HIS A 45 7.57 0.40 -9.31
C HIS A 45 7.02 1.81 -9.54
N THR A 46 7.52 2.52 -10.57
CA THR A 46 7.06 3.84 -11.04
C THR A 46 7.25 4.99 -10.05
N THR A 47 6.72 4.88 -8.82
CA THR A 47 6.67 5.98 -7.86
C THR A 47 7.89 6.20 -6.97
N PRO A 48 8.88 5.28 -6.84
CA PRO A 48 10.10 5.56 -6.10
C PRO A 48 10.83 6.82 -6.51
N TYR A 49 10.81 7.15 -7.81
CA TYR A 49 11.44 8.37 -8.29
C TYR A 49 10.84 9.65 -7.69
N PHE A 50 9.54 9.66 -7.37
CA PHE A 50 8.90 10.83 -6.73
C PHE A 50 9.40 10.99 -5.30
N TRP A 51 9.15 10.00 -4.45
CA TRP A 51 9.37 10.11 -3.01
C TRP A 51 10.84 10.00 -2.58
N GLU A 52 11.73 9.44 -3.40
CA GLU A 52 13.19 9.54 -3.19
C GLU A 52 13.76 10.92 -3.57
N ASN A 53 12.99 11.75 -4.29
CA ASN A 53 13.42 13.07 -4.77
C ASN A 53 12.44 14.20 -4.38
N PRO A 54 12.18 14.43 -3.08
CA PRO A 54 11.21 15.42 -2.62
C PRO A 54 11.59 16.88 -2.95
N HIS A 55 12.84 17.11 -3.36
CA HIS A 55 13.31 18.41 -3.84
C HIS A 55 12.89 18.70 -5.30
N LEU A 56 12.45 17.69 -6.06
CA LEU A 56 12.00 17.82 -7.45
C LEU A 56 10.48 17.88 -7.59
N PHE A 57 9.73 17.48 -6.57
CA PHE A 57 8.28 17.29 -6.63
C PHE A 57 7.58 17.84 -5.39
N ARG A 58 6.39 18.41 -5.58
CA ARG A 58 5.49 18.75 -4.48
C ARG A 58 4.73 17.50 -4.05
N ILE A 59 5.11 16.92 -2.92
CA ILE A 59 4.60 15.61 -2.47
C ILE A 59 3.64 15.78 -1.31
N GLY A 60 2.52 15.06 -1.36
CA GLY A 60 1.59 14.89 -0.25
C GLY A 60 1.45 13.42 0.12
N ASN A 61 1.18 13.16 1.41
CA ASN A 61 0.80 11.82 1.87
C ASN A 61 -0.49 11.93 2.70
N VAL A 62 -1.42 11.01 2.49
CA VAL A 62 -2.69 10.91 3.21
C VAL A 62 -2.57 9.81 4.25
N SER A 63 -2.42 10.23 5.50
CA SER A 63 -2.50 9.30 6.63
C SER A 63 -3.96 8.99 6.96
N TRP A 64 -4.18 7.79 7.48
CA TRP A 64 -5.51 7.32 7.83
C TRP A 64 -6.08 8.15 8.98
N GLU A 65 -7.28 8.70 8.76
CA GLU A 65 -7.93 9.62 9.70
C GLU A 65 -8.26 8.99 11.06
N SER A 66 -8.25 7.66 11.16
CA SER A 66 -8.47 6.93 12.42
C SER A 66 -7.32 7.08 13.42
N GLY A 67 -6.11 7.39 12.94
CA GLY A 67 -4.88 7.40 13.73
C GLY A 67 -4.28 6.01 13.99
N PHE A 68 -4.89 4.94 13.49
CA PHE A 68 -4.29 3.60 13.53
C PHE A 68 -3.31 3.39 12.37
N ASP A 69 -2.33 2.51 12.60
CA ASP A 69 -1.44 2.01 11.56
C ASP A 69 -1.64 0.49 11.39
N TYR A 70 -2.24 0.12 10.26
CA TYR A 70 -2.52 -1.26 9.87
C TYR A 70 -1.71 -1.74 8.68
N SER A 71 -0.77 -0.92 8.20
CA SER A 71 0.03 -1.20 7.00
C SER A 71 0.85 -2.49 7.10
N MET A 72 1.35 -2.82 8.29
CA MET A 72 2.20 -3.99 8.52
C MET A 72 1.46 -5.19 9.13
N SER A 73 0.18 -5.04 9.49
CA SER A 73 -0.58 -6.07 10.22
C SER A 73 -1.78 -6.62 9.46
N HIS A 74 -2.33 -5.87 8.52
CA HIS A 74 -3.51 -6.26 7.74
C HIS A 74 -3.14 -6.34 6.25
N ARG A 75 -3.10 -7.55 5.70
CA ARG A 75 -2.71 -7.84 4.32
C ARG A 75 -3.91 -8.17 3.46
N TRP A 76 -4.35 -7.25 2.62
CA TRP A 76 -5.53 -7.39 1.76
C TRP A 76 -5.18 -7.24 0.27
N THR A 77 -3.95 -7.61 -0.10
CA THR A 77 -3.50 -7.80 -1.49
C THR A 77 -3.67 -9.27 -1.94
N ILE A 78 -3.24 -9.63 -3.15
CA ILE A 78 -3.35 -10.98 -3.73
C ILE A 78 -2.07 -11.45 -4.43
N ASP A 79 -1.08 -11.90 -3.66
CA ASP A 79 0.17 -12.46 -4.22
C ASP A 79 0.34 -13.97 -3.94
N TYR A 80 -0.26 -14.46 -2.86
CA TYR A 80 -0.16 -15.86 -2.41
C TYR A 80 -1.52 -16.58 -2.42
N GLU A 81 -1.51 -17.91 -2.38
CA GLU A 81 -2.75 -18.70 -2.27
C GLU A 81 -3.54 -18.32 -1.01
N GLU A 82 -2.85 -18.08 0.10
CA GLU A 82 -3.45 -17.64 1.36
C GLU A 82 -4.12 -16.27 1.24
N ASP A 83 -3.58 -15.37 0.42
CA ASP A 83 -4.21 -14.07 0.17
C ASP A 83 -5.54 -14.24 -0.57
N TYR A 84 -5.57 -15.11 -1.57
CA TYR A 84 -6.81 -15.46 -2.27
C TYR A 84 -7.82 -16.10 -1.32
N LEU A 85 -7.41 -17.04 -0.47
CA LEU A 85 -8.29 -17.67 0.52
C LEU A 85 -8.84 -16.64 1.52
N PHE A 86 -8.02 -15.67 1.96
CA PHE A 86 -8.45 -14.56 2.79
C PHE A 86 -9.53 -13.72 2.09
N ILE A 87 -9.25 -13.21 0.89
CA ILE A 87 -10.18 -12.37 0.12
C ILE A 87 -11.48 -13.12 -0.16
N LYS A 88 -11.40 -14.38 -0.61
CA LYS A 88 -12.57 -15.23 -0.84
C LYS A 88 -13.42 -15.34 0.42
N THR A 89 -12.81 -15.62 1.57
CA THR A 89 -13.53 -15.75 2.84
C THR A 89 -14.23 -14.45 3.23
N VAL A 90 -13.58 -13.29 3.04
CA VAL A 90 -14.18 -11.97 3.29
C VAL A 90 -15.40 -11.75 2.39
N TYR A 91 -15.30 -12.07 1.10
CA TYR A 91 -16.41 -11.95 0.16
C TYR A 91 -17.57 -12.89 0.49
N ASP A 92 -17.30 -14.16 0.82
CA ASP A 92 -18.33 -15.13 1.22
C ASP A 92 -19.12 -14.67 2.47
N GLU A 93 -18.47 -13.93 3.37
CA GLU A 93 -19.05 -13.45 4.63
C GLU A 93 -19.81 -12.12 4.49
N LEU A 94 -19.33 -11.20 3.65
CA LEU A 94 -19.83 -9.81 3.62
C LEU A 94 -20.59 -9.44 2.35
N TRP A 95 -20.26 -10.06 1.22
CA TRP A 95 -20.83 -9.67 -0.06
C TRP A 95 -22.21 -10.30 -0.28
N SER A 96 -23.12 -9.52 -0.87
CA SER A 96 -24.29 -10.06 -1.54
C SER A 96 -24.66 -9.19 -2.74
N PRO A 97 -25.49 -9.67 -3.68
CA PRO A 97 -25.93 -8.87 -4.82
C PRO A 97 -26.62 -7.55 -4.45
N THR A 98 -27.14 -7.43 -3.22
CA THR A 98 -27.84 -6.24 -2.72
C THR A 98 -27.03 -5.46 -1.68
N LYS A 99 -25.84 -5.96 -1.30
CA LYS A 99 -25.02 -5.38 -0.23
C LYS A 99 -23.55 -5.37 -0.61
N HIS A 100 -23.04 -4.16 -0.79
CA HIS A 100 -21.60 -3.88 -0.77
C HIS A 100 -21.13 -3.71 0.66
N PHE A 101 -19.82 -3.86 0.88
CA PHE A 101 -19.19 -3.71 2.19
C PHE A 101 -17.98 -2.79 2.09
N SER A 102 -17.67 -2.12 3.19
CA SER A 102 -16.60 -1.15 3.33
C SER A 102 -15.37 -1.76 4.02
N LEU A 103 -14.27 -1.01 4.04
CA LEU A 103 -13.10 -1.31 4.87
C LEU A 103 -13.48 -1.56 6.34
N ILE A 104 -14.41 -0.77 6.88
CA ILE A 104 -14.88 -0.90 8.27
C ILE A 104 -15.64 -2.21 8.49
N ASP A 105 -16.41 -2.67 7.51
CA ASP A 105 -17.10 -3.96 7.59
C ASP A 105 -16.11 -5.14 7.62
N ILE A 106 -15.00 -5.04 6.87
CA ILE A 106 -13.91 -6.03 6.92
C ILE A 106 -13.27 -6.03 8.31
N LEU A 107 -12.89 -4.87 8.86
CA LEU A 107 -12.31 -4.79 10.21
C LEU A 107 -13.23 -5.39 11.27
N ASN A 108 -14.52 -5.05 11.23
CA ASN A 108 -15.53 -5.61 12.13
C ASN A 108 -15.68 -7.13 11.96
N LEU A 109 -15.54 -7.66 10.75
CA LEU A 109 -15.51 -9.10 10.51
C LEU A 109 -14.28 -9.74 11.16
N LEU A 110 -13.09 -9.16 10.99
CA LEU A 110 -11.84 -9.70 11.52
C LEU A 110 -11.80 -9.67 13.06
N GLU A 111 -12.40 -8.66 13.69
CA GLU A 111 -12.58 -8.62 15.14
C GLU A 111 -13.47 -9.77 15.64
N ARG A 112 -14.59 -10.04 14.95
CA ARG A 112 -15.50 -11.14 15.30
C ARG A 112 -14.94 -12.53 14.96
N LYS A 113 -14.12 -12.63 13.90
CA LYS A 113 -13.59 -13.89 13.35
C LYS A 113 -12.08 -13.76 13.09
N PRO A 114 -11.25 -13.72 14.14
CA PRO A 114 -9.80 -13.49 14.01
C PRO A 114 -9.06 -14.61 13.25
N SER A 115 -9.67 -15.79 13.10
CA SER A 115 -9.14 -16.86 12.25
C SER A 115 -9.04 -16.48 10.78
N ILE A 116 -9.89 -15.56 10.29
CA ILE A 116 -9.84 -15.07 8.91
C ILE A 116 -8.55 -14.29 8.69
N ALA A 117 -8.22 -13.34 9.58
CA ALA A 117 -6.96 -12.58 9.50
C ALA A 117 -5.73 -13.49 9.62
N ALA A 118 -5.84 -14.63 10.31
CA ALA A 118 -4.74 -15.57 10.45
C ALA A 118 -4.35 -16.31 9.15
N ILE A 119 -5.24 -16.34 8.15
CA ILE A 119 -5.04 -17.09 6.89
C ILE A 119 -3.75 -16.66 6.20
N ASN A 120 -3.55 -15.35 5.99
CA ASN A 120 -2.38 -14.81 5.30
C ASN A 120 -1.42 -14.01 6.19
N ARG A 121 -1.66 -13.99 7.52
CA ARG A 121 -0.86 -13.23 8.50
C ARG A 121 0.64 -13.47 8.39
N LYS A 122 1.09 -14.66 7.95
CA LYS A 122 2.52 -14.95 7.79
C LYS A 122 3.20 -14.04 6.77
N PHE A 123 2.46 -13.46 5.83
CA PHE A 123 2.94 -12.52 4.82
C PHE A 123 2.66 -11.05 5.15
N ALA A 124 2.01 -10.73 6.27
CA ALA A 124 1.79 -9.34 6.66
C ALA A 124 3.13 -8.58 6.79
N GLY A 125 3.19 -7.40 6.17
CA GLY A 125 4.40 -6.58 6.06
C GLY A 125 5.37 -7.00 4.96
N VAL A 126 5.10 -8.07 4.21
CA VAL A 126 5.94 -8.47 3.07
C VAL A 126 5.64 -7.57 1.88
N ASN A 127 6.64 -6.82 1.44
CA ASN A 127 6.58 -5.97 0.25
C ASN A 127 7.93 -5.98 -0.48
N TRP A 128 7.98 -5.32 -1.63
CA TRP A 128 9.16 -5.32 -2.50
C TRP A 128 10.35 -4.56 -1.92
N TYR A 129 10.15 -3.67 -0.94
CA TYR A 129 11.23 -2.89 -0.33
C TYR A 129 12.35 -3.76 0.27
N ARG A 130 12.01 -4.96 0.76
CA ARG A 130 12.98 -5.93 1.31
C ARG A 130 14.11 -6.29 0.34
N HIS A 131 13.89 -6.14 -0.97
CA HIS A 131 14.89 -6.43 -1.99
C HIS A 131 15.84 -5.26 -2.25
N HIS A 132 15.52 -4.06 -1.75
CA HIS A 132 16.21 -2.80 -2.06
C HIS A 132 16.54 -1.94 -0.82
N LEU A 133 16.58 -2.52 0.39
CA LEU A 133 16.88 -1.80 1.63
C LEU A 133 18.22 -1.04 1.59
N GLY A 134 19.21 -1.52 0.83
CA GLY A 134 20.48 -0.83 0.63
C GLY A 134 20.46 0.28 -0.42
N GLU A 135 19.38 0.38 -1.20
CA GLU A 135 19.25 1.33 -2.31
C GLU A 135 18.22 2.45 -2.03
N LEU A 136 17.20 2.19 -1.22
CA LEU A 136 16.15 3.14 -0.87
C LEU A 136 16.59 4.03 0.30
N LYS A 137 16.49 5.34 0.15
CA LYS A 137 16.91 6.31 1.19
C LYS A 137 15.83 6.62 2.20
N THR A 138 14.56 6.44 1.80
CA THR A 138 13.39 6.85 2.60
C THR A 138 12.63 5.66 3.20
N ILE A 139 13.12 4.44 3.03
CA ILE A 139 12.55 3.22 3.61
C ILE A 139 13.51 2.65 4.66
N ALA A 140 12.99 2.37 5.84
CA ALA A 140 13.68 1.70 6.93
C ALA A 140 13.34 0.20 7.00
N GLU A 141 14.17 -0.59 7.68
CA GLU A 141 14.02 -2.05 7.78
C GLU A 141 12.69 -2.45 8.42
N GLU A 142 12.18 -1.66 9.37
CA GLU A 142 10.90 -1.89 10.04
C GLU A 142 9.67 -1.75 9.14
N GLN A 143 9.81 -1.14 7.95
CA GLN A 143 8.73 -0.93 6.99
C GLN A 143 8.58 -2.10 6.00
N THR A 144 9.32 -3.20 6.21
CA THR A 144 9.19 -4.41 5.42
C THR A 144 9.53 -5.65 6.22
N LYS A 145 8.92 -6.77 5.85
CA LYS A 145 9.18 -8.07 6.43
C LYS A 145 10.04 -8.91 5.49
N VAL A 146 11.21 -9.30 5.99
CA VAL A 146 12.06 -10.32 5.37
C VAL A 146 11.54 -11.70 5.77
N ILE A 147 11.33 -12.59 4.79
CA ILE A 147 10.90 -13.99 4.99
C ILE A 147 11.90 -14.94 4.35
#